data_AF-A0A955RAW4-F1
#
_entry.id   AF-A0A955RAW4-F1
#
_cell.length_a   1.000
_cell.length_b   1.000
_cell.length_c   1.000
_cell.angle_alpha   90.00
_cell.angle_beta   90.00
_cell.angle_gamma   90.00
#
_symmetry.space_group_name_H-M   'P 1'
#
loop_
_entity.id
_entity.type
_entity.pdbx_description
1 polymer ?
#
loop_
_entity_poly.entity_id
_entity_poly.type
_entity_poly.pdbx_seq_one_letter_code
_entity_poly.pdbx_strand_id
1 'polypeptide(L)'
;MNVTLTGRVVDGDGVGVEGADLWLEERNWSPGRVHGATLSESGGAFELVGGDLPVVEGCWGTAVSYWLVGDDGARTGEKPLNPELLHAWEDGSFAADISSFPLILR
;
A
#
# COMPACT_ATOMS: atom_id res chain seq x y z
N MET A 1 -4.24 1.01 -14.17
CA MET A 1 -4.29 -0.43 -13.88
C MET A 1 -5.00 -0.66 -12.57
N ASN A 2 -5.53 -1.86 -12.35
CA ASN A 2 -6.00 -2.27 -11.03
C ASN A 2 -4.98 -3.24 -10.43
N VAL A 3 -4.79 -3.21 -9.12
CA VAL A 3 -3.88 -4.10 -8.40
C VAL A 3 -4.54 -4.59 -7.12
N THR A 4 -4.34 -5.87 -6.78
CA THR A 4 -4.63 -6.37 -5.44
C THR A 4 -3.35 -6.29 -4.61
N LEU A 5 -3.40 -5.56 -3.50
CA LEU A 5 -2.33 -5.46 -2.53
C LEU A 5 -2.70 -6.25 -1.28
N THR A 6 -1.93 -7.28 -0.96
CA THR A 6 -2.04 -8.03 0.29
C THR A 6 -0.85 -7.74 1.19
N GLY A 7 -1.05 -7.88 2.50
CA GLY A 7 0.04 -7.67 3.43
C GLY A 7 -0.35 -7.80 4.88
N ARG A 8 0.54 -7.27 5.72
CA ARG A 8 0.33 -7.16 7.15
C ARG A 8 0.70 -5.77 7.66
N VAL A 9 -0.07 -5.27 8.62
CA VAL A 9 0.25 -4.09 9.42
C VAL A 9 0.58 -4.54 10.84
N VAL A 10 1.69 -4.02 11.37
CA VAL A 10 2.21 -4.36 12.69
C VAL A 10 2.59 -3.09 13.44
N ASP A 11 2.73 -3.19 14.75
CA ASP A 11 3.30 -2.11 15.56
C ASP A 11 4.83 -2.19 15.65
N GLY A 12 5.43 -1.29 16.44
CA GLY A 12 6.86 -1.24 16.68
C GLY A 12 7.47 -2.51 17.27
N ASP A 13 6.67 -3.38 17.90
CA ASP A 13 7.09 -4.66 18.48
C ASP A 13 6.82 -5.85 17.53
N GLY A 14 6.26 -5.58 16.35
CA GLY A 14 5.91 -6.60 15.36
C GLY A 14 4.59 -7.31 15.64
N VAL A 15 3.77 -6.80 16.57
CA VAL A 15 2.44 -7.33 16.86
C VAL A 15 1.46 -6.83 15.80
N GLY A 16 0.64 -7.72 15.25
CA GLY A 16 -0.36 -7.36 14.25
C GLY A 16 -1.41 -6.39 14.78
N VAL A 17 -1.64 -5.29 14.06
CA VAL A 17 -2.62 -4.27 14.44
C VAL A 17 -3.94 -4.56 13.72
N GLU A 18 -4.96 -4.96 14.47
CA GLU A 18 -6.32 -5.15 13.95
C GLU A 18 -7.09 -3.82 13.93
N GLY A 19 -7.92 -3.60 12.91
CA GLY A 19 -8.78 -2.43 12.80
C GLY A 19 -8.08 -1.12 12.40
N ALA A 20 -6.85 -1.19 11.88
CA ALA A 20 -6.17 -0.03 11.32
C ALA A 20 -6.78 0.33 9.97
N ASP A 21 -7.05 1.63 9.77
CA ASP A 21 -7.38 2.20 8.47
C ASP A 21 -6.14 2.14 7.57
N LEU A 22 -6.27 1.53 6.40
CA LEU A 22 -5.19 1.39 5.43
C LEU A 22 -5.63 1.94 4.08
N TRP A 23 -4.81 2.76 3.43
CA TRP A 23 -5.10 3.26 2.09
C TRP A 23 -3.88 3.39 1.21
N LEU A 24 -4.09 3.21 -0.09
CA LEU A 24 -3.09 3.43 -1.14
C LEU A 24 -3.30 4.82 -1.72
N GLU A 25 -2.29 5.67 -1.66
CA GLU A 25 -2.34 7.02 -2.22
C GLU A 25 -1.20 7.33 -3.19
N GLU A 26 -1.51 8.16 -4.18
CA GLU A 26 -0.59 8.74 -5.16
C GLU A 26 -0.28 10.19 -4.76
N ARG A 27 1.01 10.52 -4.60
CA ARG A 27 1.49 11.83 -4.11
C ARG A 27 2.20 12.70 -5.16
N ASN A 28 2.36 12.23 -6.40
CA ASN A 28 3.09 12.95 -7.46
C ASN A 28 2.29 14.10 -8.11
N TRP A 29 0.96 14.13 -7.97
CA TRP A 29 0.10 15.21 -8.44
C TRP A 29 -0.56 15.94 -7.26
N SER A 30 -0.86 17.23 -7.43
CA SER A 30 -1.60 18.01 -6.44
C SER A 30 -3.01 18.33 -6.94
N PRO A 31 -4.08 17.96 -6.21
CA PRO A 31 -4.07 17.20 -4.96
C PRO A 31 -3.68 15.73 -5.17
N GLY A 32 -3.12 15.10 -4.12
CA GLY A 32 -2.89 13.65 -4.12
C GLY A 32 -4.19 12.86 -4.23
N ARG A 33 -4.12 11.61 -4.69
CA ARG A 33 -5.30 10.77 -4.94
C ARG A 33 -5.23 9.46 -4.16
N VAL A 34 -6.31 9.09 -3.51
CA VAL A 34 -6.49 7.75 -2.93
C VAL A 34 -7.03 6.79 -3.99
N HIS A 35 -6.38 5.65 -4.14
CA HIS A 35 -6.69 4.62 -5.15
C HIS A 35 -7.41 3.41 -4.57
N GLY A 36 -7.38 3.23 -3.25
CA GLY A 36 -8.07 2.16 -2.55
C GLY A 36 -7.89 2.30 -1.04
N ALA A 37 -8.81 1.73 -0.28
CA ALA A 37 -8.77 1.71 1.19
C ALA A 37 -9.36 0.40 1.72
N THR A 38 -8.90 -0.03 2.89
CA THR A 38 -9.36 -1.23 3.60
C THR A 38 -9.13 -1.09 5.10
N LEU A 39 -9.60 -2.07 5.87
CA LEU A 39 -9.26 -2.23 7.28
C LEU A 39 -8.40 -3.47 7.47
N SER A 40 -7.48 -3.43 8.43
CA SER A 40 -6.76 -4.63 8.82
C SER A 40 -7.64 -5.57 9.65
N GLU A 41 -7.55 -6.86 9.36
CA GLU A 41 -8.24 -7.93 10.07
C GLU A 41 -7.44 -8.41 11.29
N SER A 42 -7.95 -9.45 11.96
CA SER A 42 -7.29 -10.09 13.10
C SER A 42 -5.84 -10.45 12.78
N GLY A 43 -4.92 -10.10 13.68
CA GLY A 43 -3.49 -10.29 13.47
C GLY A 43 -2.88 -9.35 12.42
N GLY A 44 -3.59 -8.30 12.00
CA GLY A 44 -3.08 -7.25 11.13
C GLY A 44 -3.00 -7.60 9.66
N ALA A 45 -3.61 -8.70 9.21
CA ALA A 45 -3.67 -9.02 7.78
C ALA A 45 -4.58 -8.04 7.03
N PHE A 46 -4.33 -7.78 5.75
CA PHE A 46 -5.22 -6.97 4.93
C PHE A 46 -5.19 -7.38 3.46
N GLU A 47 -6.28 -7.07 2.76
CA GLU A 47 -6.38 -7.07 1.30
C GLU A 47 -6.99 -5.73 0.86
N LEU A 48 -6.31 -5.04 -0.05
CA LEU A 48 -6.69 -3.74 -0.59
C LEU A 48 -6.70 -3.82 -2.12
N VAL A 49 -7.79 -3.36 -2.74
CA VAL A 49 -7.85 -3.22 -4.20
C VAL A 49 -7.57 -1.76 -4.58
N GLY A 50 -6.43 -1.53 -5.24
CA GLY A 50 -6.06 -0.23 -5.79
C GLY A 50 -6.55 -0.09 -7.23
N GLY A 51 -7.39 0.90 -7.51
CA GLY A 51 -7.97 1.14 -8.83
C GLY A 51 -7.37 2.32 -9.58
N ASP A 52 -7.49 2.33 -10.91
CA ASP A 52 -7.14 3.45 -11.78
C ASP A 52 -5.70 3.96 -11.65
N LEU A 53 -4.75 3.11 -11.28
CA LEU A 53 -3.34 3.49 -11.11
C LEU A 53 -2.72 3.89 -12.46
N PRO A 54 -2.26 5.13 -12.64
CA PRO A 54 -1.53 5.51 -13.85
C PRO A 54 -0.32 4.62 -14.08
N VAL A 55 -0.15 4.15 -15.31
CA VAL A 55 1.04 3.42 -15.75
C VAL A 55 1.84 4.33 -16.66
N VAL A 56 3.05 4.71 -16.24
CA VAL A 56 3.96 5.54 -17.03
C VAL A 56 5.15 4.69 -17.46
N GLU A 57 5.05 4.09 -18.64
CA GLU A 57 6.12 3.23 -19.20
C GLU A 57 7.48 3.94 -19.15
N GLY A 58 8.50 3.25 -18.63
CA GLY A 58 9.87 3.76 -18.54
C GLY A 58 10.15 4.83 -17.47
N CYS A 59 9.13 5.34 -16.75
CA CYS A 59 9.28 6.40 -15.76
C CYS A 59 8.64 6.10 -14.40
N TRP A 60 8.33 4.84 -14.09
CA TRP A 60 7.65 4.48 -12.85
C TRP A 60 8.40 4.88 -11.56
N GLY A 61 9.74 4.84 -11.57
CA GLY A 61 10.54 5.28 -10.42
C GLY A 61 10.58 6.80 -10.20
N THR A 62 10.18 7.60 -11.20
CA THR A 62 10.34 9.06 -11.20
C THR A 62 9.04 9.83 -11.37
N ALA A 63 8.03 9.23 -12.02
CA ALA A 63 6.78 9.88 -12.39
C ALA A 63 5.59 9.50 -11.50
N VAL A 64 5.66 8.39 -10.76
CA VAL A 64 4.63 8.00 -9.78
C VAL A 64 5.20 7.99 -8.36
N SER A 65 4.36 8.23 -7.36
CA SER A 65 4.73 8.20 -5.94
C SER A 65 3.61 7.56 -5.15
N TYR A 66 3.59 6.23 -5.13
CA TYR A 66 2.58 5.44 -4.44
C TYR A 66 3.01 5.09 -3.03
N TRP A 67 2.10 5.28 -2.08
CA TRP A 67 2.32 5.04 -0.67
C TRP A 67 1.16 4.22 -0.10
N LEU A 68 1.48 3.15 0.61
CA LEU A 68 0.55 2.57 1.57
C LEU A 68 0.67 3.35 2.87
N VAL A 69 -0.44 3.87 3.36
CA VAL A 69 -0.53 4.59 4.62
C VAL A 69 -1.46 3.84 5.55
N GLY A 70 -1.12 3.84 6.84
CA GLY A 70 -1.92 3.24 7.89
C GLY A 70 -2.06 4.13 9.11
N ASP A 71 -3.23 4.07 9.73
CA ASP A 71 -3.61 4.81 10.93
C ASP A 71 -4.50 3.92 11.81
N ASP A 72 -4.21 3.82 13.12
CA ASP A 72 -5.06 3.11 14.09
C ASP A 72 -5.71 4.05 15.13
N GLY A 73 -5.65 5.36 14.89
CA GLY A 73 -6.09 6.44 15.77
C GLY A 73 -5.06 6.84 16.82
N ALA A 74 -4.02 6.03 17.06
CA ALA A 74 -2.95 6.32 18.00
C ALA A 74 -1.56 6.37 17.36
N ARG A 75 -1.36 5.60 16.29
CA ARG A 75 -0.09 5.37 15.59
C ARG A 75 -0.32 5.51 14.10
N THR A 76 0.72 5.97 13.41
CA THR A 76 0.70 6.09 11.95
C THR A 76 1.92 5.43 11.33
N GLY A 77 1.79 5.01 10.09
CA GLY A 77 2.88 4.42 9.33
C GLY A 77 2.68 4.64 7.85
N GLU A 78 3.79 4.74 7.13
CA GLU A 78 3.75 4.83 5.67
C GLU A 78 4.86 3.98 5.05
N LYS A 79 4.57 3.41 3.89
CA LYS A 79 5.52 2.60 3.11
C LYS A 79 5.42 2.97 1.63
N PRO A 80 6.53 3.34 0.97
CA PRO A 80 6.54 3.51 -0.48
C PRO A 80 6.31 2.16 -1.16
N LEU A 81 5.42 2.12 -2.16
CA LEU A 81 5.05 0.88 -2.86
C LEU A 81 5.42 0.85 -4.36
N ASN A 82 6.15 1.86 -4.85
CA ASN A 82 6.52 1.92 -6.26
C ASN A 82 7.19 0.62 -6.76
N PRO A 83 8.18 0.02 -6.08
CA PRO A 83 8.82 -1.19 -6.57
C PRO A 83 7.86 -2.38 -6.65
N GLU A 84 7.06 -2.61 -5.60
CA GLU A 84 6.14 -3.74 -5.53
C GLU A 84 5.03 -3.64 -6.58
N LEU A 85 4.47 -2.45 -6.77
CA LEU A 85 3.44 -2.23 -7.78
C LEU A 85 4.02 -2.27 -9.20
N LEU A 86 5.31 -1.93 -9.39
CA LEU A 86 5.97 -2.01 -10.70
C LEU A 86 6.14 -3.46 -11.11
N HIS A 87 6.67 -4.28 -10.20
CA HIS A 87 6.85 -5.70 -10.46
C HIS A 87 5.50 -6.38 -10.78
N ALA A 88 4.46 -6.06 -10.01
CA ALA A 88 3.11 -6.58 -10.26
C ALA A 88 2.54 -6.21 -11.64
N TRP A 89 2.98 -5.09 -12.21
CA TRP A 89 2.63 -4.68 -13.57
C TRP A 89 3.50 -5.37 -14.62
N GLU A 90 4.83 -5.38 -14.43
CA GLU A 90 5.80 -5.96 -15.37
C GLU A 90 5.62 -7.47 -15.55
N ASP A 91 5.25 -8.19 -14.49
CA ASP A 91 4.98 -9.63 -14.53
C ASP A 91 3.53 -9.98 -14.93
N GLY A 92 2.65 -8.98 -15.06
CA GLY A 92 1.25 -9.13 -15.42
C GLY A 92 0.38 -9.81 -14.36
N SER A 93 0.87 -9.98 -13.13
CA SER A 93 0.11 -10.56 -12.02
C SER A 93 -0.98 -9.64 -11.52
N PHE A 94 -0.76 -8.33 -11.59
CA PHE A 94 -1.60 -7.30 -10.97
C PHE A 94 -1.84 -7.59 -9.47
N ALA A 95 -0.87 -8.24 -8.82
CA ALA A 95 -0.92 -8.59 -7.41
C ALA A 95 0.42 -8.27 -6.74
N ALA A 96 0.37 -7.54 -5.63
CA ALA A 96 1.53 -7.22 -4.82
C ALA A 96 1.32 -7.76 -3.40
N ASP A 97 2.30 -8.52 -2.88
CA ASP A 97 2.28 -9.04 -1.51
C ASP A 97 3.44 -8.44 -0.71
N ILE A 98 3.11 -7.70 0.35
CA ILE A 98 4.10 -7.10 1.26
C ILE A 98 4.20 -7.81 2.62
N SER A 99 3.63 -9.02 2.77
CA SER A 99 3.55 -9.73 4.05
C SER A 99 4.91 -10.01 4.70
N SER A 100 5.97 -10.14 3.90
CA SER A 100 7.34 -10.35 4.41
C SER A 100 8.00 -9.05 4.91
N PHE A 101 7.45 -7.89 4.55
CA PHE A 101 7.94 -6.57 4.92
C PHE A 101 6.74 -5.68 5.31
N PRO A 102 6.13 -5.94 6.48
CA PRO A 102 4.87 -5.33 6.87
C PRO A 102 4.96 -3.81 7.00
N LEU A 103 3.81 -3.14 6.92
CA LEU A 103 3.69 -1.75 7.32
C LEU A 103 3.85 -1.67 8.85
N ILE A 104 4.68 -0.75 9.34
CA ILE A 104 4.91 -0.55 10.77
C ILE A 104 4.24 0.75 11.21
N LEU A 105 3.31 0.68 12.15
CA LEU A 105 2.71 1.85 12.80
C LEU A 105 3.54 2.27 14.01
N ARG A 106 3.79 3.57 14.16
CA ARG A 106 4.59 4.16 15.24
C ARG A 106 3.91 5.37 15.85
#